data_AF-Q0F080-F1
#
_entry.id   AF-Q0F080-F1
#
_cell.length_a   1.000
_cell.length_b   1.000
_cell.length_c   1.000
_cell.angle_alpha   90.00
_cell.angle_beta   90.00
_cell.angle_gamma   90.00
#
_symmetry.space_group_name_H-M   'P 1'
#
loop_
_entity.id
_entity.type
_entity.pdbx_description
1 polymer ?
#
loop_
_entity_poly.entity_id
_entity_poly.type
_entity_poly.pdbx_seq_one_letter_code
_entity_poly.pdbx_strand_id
1 'polypeptide(L)'
;MRILFMLTALLAFALPAQAKLFTSIEERSDAITAELQGNNNYHANLARELASIASEEKGQHDLGAARVFIKMAEEEAAKAGGAK
;
A
#
# COMPACT_ATOMS: atom_id res chain seq x y z
N MET A 1 0.74 -15.95 -39.38
CA MET A 1 -0.05 -14.81 -38.83
C MET A 1 -0.96 -15.17 -37.65
N ARG A 2 -1.52 -16.38 -37.52
CA ARG A 2 -2.35 -16.77 -36.35
C ARG A 2 -1.61 -16.76 -35.00
N ILE A 3 -0.34 -17.17 -34.99
CA ILE A 3 0.49 -17.24 -33.76
C ILE A 3 0.84 -15.84 -33.23
N LEU A 4 1.01 -14.85 -34.11
CA LEU A 4 1.30 -13.47 -33.73
C LEU A 4 0.13 -12.82 -32.98
N PHE A 5 -1.11 -13.12 -33.40
CA PHE A 5 -2.33 -12.66 -32.72
C PHE A 5 -2.59 -13.38 -31.38
N MET A 6 -2.09 -14.60 -31.19
CA MET A 6 -2.19 -15.29 -29.88
C MET A 6 -1.18 -14.77 -28.86
N LEU A 7 0.01 -14.36 -29.29
CA LEU A 7 1.05 -13.78 -28.42
C LEU A 7 0.65 -12.41 -27.86
N THR A 8 -0.06 -11.58 -28.63
CA THR A 8 -0.56 -10.28 -28.13
C THR A 8 -1.73 -10.42 -27.15
N ALA A 9 -2.56 -11.46 -27.30
CA ALA A 9 -3.66 -11.73 -26.37
C ALA A 9 -3.17 -12.19 -24.98
N LEU A 10 -2.04 -12.91 -24.90
CA LEU A 10 -1.46 -13.34 -23.62
C LEU A 10 -0.92 -12.16 -22.79
N LEU A 11 -0.38 -11.12 -23.44
CA LEU A 11 0.18 -9.94 -22.76
C LEU A 11 -0.90 -9.03 -22.15
N ALA A 12 -2.11 -9.02 -22.70
CA ALA A 12 -3.21 -8.20 -22.22
C ALA A 12 -3.83 -8.70 -20.89
N PHE A 13 -3.65 -9.99 -20.57
CA PHE A 13 -4.25 -10.61 -19.38
C PHE A 13 -3.31 -10.64 -18.15
N ALA A 14 -2.03 -10.26 -18.32
CA ALA A 14 -1.01 -10.34 -17.27
C ALA A 14 -0.83 -9.05 -16.44
N LEU A 15 -1.63 -8.01 -16.69
CA LEU A 15 -1.44 -6.68 -16.09
C LEU A 15 -2.44 -6.30 -14.98
N PRO A 16 -2.43 -6.99 -13.82
CA PRO A 16 -2.82 -6.26 -12.60
C PRO A 16 -1.79 -6.33 -11.46
N ALA A 17 -0.67 -7.06 -11.59
CA ALA A 17 0.28 -7.21 -10.49
C ALA A 17 1.19 -5.97 -10.24
N GLN A 18 1.28 -5.04 -11.19
CA GLN A 18 2.22 -3.90 -11.12
C GLN A 18 1.63 -2.63 -10.51
N ALA A 19 0.32 -2.58 -10.25
CA ALA A 19 -0.32 -1.39 -9.67
C ALA A 19 0.16 -1.07 -8.25
N LYS A 20 0.62 -2.07 -7.48
CA LYS A 20 1.14 -1.88 -6.11
C LYS A 20 2.58 -1.37 -6.05
N LEU A 21 3.31 -1.29 -7.17
CA LEU A 21 4.72 -0.85 -7.16
C LEU A 21 4.88 0.68 -7.24
N PHE A 22 3.84 1.40 -7.66
CA PHE A 22 3.89 2.85 -7.89
C PHE A 22 2.99 3.66 -6.96
N THR A 23 2.37 3.04 -5.97
CA THR A 23 1.53 3.76 -5.00
C THR A 23 2.42 4.63 -4.11
N SER A 24 2.03 5.90 -4.00
CA SER A 24 2.73 6.87 -3.15
C SER A 24 2.54 6.55 -1.66
N ILE A 25 3.39 7.11 -0.80
CA ILE A 25 3.25 6.95 0.66
C ILE A 25 1.91 7.52 1.14
N GLU A 26 1.46 8.63 0.56
CA GLU A 26 0.20 9.29 0.86
C GLU A 26 -0.99 8.42 0.47
N GLU A 27 -1.01 7.90 -0.76
CA GLU A 27 -2.08 6.99 -1.19
C GLU A 27 -2.16 5.75 -0.29
N ARG A 28 -1.02 5.22 0.14
CA ARG A 28 -0.97 4.07 1.07
C ARG A 28 -1.45 4.47 2.47
N SER A 29 -1.08 5.65 2.96
CA SER A 29 -1.52 6.18 4.26
C SER A 29 -3.03 6.43 4.28
N ASP A 30 -3.57 7.00 3.21
CA ASP A 30 -4.99 7.24 3.03
C ASP A 30 -5.77 5.93 2.97
N ALA A 31 -5.23 4.94 2.24
CA ALA A 31 -5.81 3.59 2.17
C ALA A 31 -5.87 2.93 3.56
N ILE A 32 -4.79 2.98 4.35
CA ILE A 32 -4.75 2.45 5.73
C ILE A 32 -5.77 3.16 6.61
N THR A 33 -5.87 4.48 6.50
CA THR A 33 -6.81 5.27 7.30
C THR A 33 -8.26 4.93 6.98
N ALA A 34 -8.58 4.80 5.68
CA ALA A 34 -9.90 4.42 5.20
C ALA A 34 -10.26 2.97 5.58
N GLU A 35 -9.33 2.04 5.41
CA GLU A 35 -9.51 0.63 5.75
C GLU A 35 -9.79 0.41 7.24
N LEU A 36 -9.12 1.18 8.09
CA LEU A 36 -9.27 1.07 9.54
C LEU A 36 -10.36 1.98 10.09
N GLN A 37 -11.14 2.67 9.26
CA GLN A 37 -12.14 3.62 9.74
C GLN A 37 -13.13 2.96 10.71
N GLY A 38 -13.29 3.55 11.90
CA GLY A 38 -14.17 3.01 12.95
C GLY A 38 -13.56 1.86 13.77
N ASN A 39 -12.37 1.35 13.41
CA ASN A 39 -11.65 0.35 14.19
C ASN A 39 -10.67 1.03 15.17
N ASN A 40 -10.90 0.88 16.47
CA ASN A 40 -10.11 1.54 17.51
C ASN A 40 -9.26 0.56 18.33
N ASN A 41 -9.03 -0.65 17.82
CA ASN A 41 -8.14 -1.60 18.48
C ASN A 41 -6.68 -1.09 18.46
N TYR A 42 -5.83 -1.71 19.27
CA TYR A 42 -4.42 -1.32 19.40
C TYR A 42 -3.71 -1.27 18.05
N HIS A 43 -3.84 -2.33 17.25
CA HIS A 43 -3.18 -2.44 15.94
C HIS A 43 -3.67 -1.38 14.95
N ALA A 44 -4.95 -1.02 14.99
CA ALA A 44 -5.52 0.01 14.13
C ALA A 44 -5.00 1.41 14.49
N ASN A 45 -4.84 1.71 15.79
CA ASN A 45 -4.26 2.97 16.23
C ASN A 45 -2.78 3.05 15.87
N LEU A 46 -2.03 1.98 16.14
CA LEU A 46 -0.61 1.89 15.80
C LEU A 46 -0.38 2.01 14.28
N ALA A 47 -1.21 1.38 13.45
CA ALA A 47 -1.12 1.49 12.00
C ALA A 47 -1.30 2.93 11.52
N ARG A 48 -2.26 3.69 12.08
CA ARG A 48 -2.46 5.10 11.74
C ARG A 48 -1.30 5.98 12.18
N GLU A 49 -0.74 5.75 13.36
CA GLU A 49 0.43 6.47 13.84
C GLU A 49 1.64 6.24 12.93
N LEU A 50 1.91 4.99 12.57
CA LEU A 50 3.00 4.62 11.66
C LEU A 50 2.80 5.23 10.25
N ALA A 51 1.55 5.29 9.76
CA ALA A 51 1.23 5.94 8.49
C ALA A 51 1.44 7.47 8.54
N SER A 52 1.10 8.10 9.68
CA SER A 52 1.39 9.52 9.93
C SER A 52 2.90 9.79 9.91
N ILE A 53 3.68 9.00 10.65
CA ILE A 53 5.15 9.11 10.68
C ILE A 53 5.72 8.92 9.27
N ALA A 54 5.24 7.94 8.50
CA ALA A 54 5.70 7.74 7.13
C ALA A 54 5.48 8.99 6.24
N SER A 55 4.35 9.67 6.41
CA SER A 55 4.04 10.91 5.69
C SER A 55 4.96 12.06 6.13
N GLU A 56 5.26 12.17 7.42
CA GLU A 56 6.20 13.17 7.97
C GLU A 56 7.63 12.94 7.46
N GLU A 57 8.11 11.70 7.49
CA GLU A 57 9.45 11.35 6.99
C GLU A 57 9.57 11.61 5.48
N LYS A 58 8.51 11.33 4.71
CA LYS A 58 8.47 11.71 3.29
C LYS A 58 8.56 13.22 3.12
N GLY A 59 7.84 13.99 3.93
CA GLY A 59 7.89 15.46 3.93
C GLY A 59 9.29 16.01 4.24
N GLN A 60 10.08 15.27 5.03
CA GLN A 60 11.48 15.56 5.32
C GLN A 60 12.46 15.02 4.27
N HIS A 61 11.96 14.47 3.16
CA HIS A 61 12.73 13.80 2.11
C HIS A 61 13.50 12.54 2.56
N ASP A 62 13.24 12.00 3.76
CA ASP A 62 13.73 10.68 4.16
C ASP A 62 12.82 9.58 3.60
N LEU A 63 13.00 9.32 2.31
CA LEU A 63 12.24 8.27 1.60
C LEU A 63 12.57 6.86 2.09
N GLY A 64 13.72 6.67 2.75
CA GLY A 64 14.11 5.39 3.33
C GLY A 64 13.26 5.06 4.54
N ALA A 65 13.25 5.98 5.52
CA ALA A 65 12.43 5.87 6.72
C ALA A 65 10.95 5.80 6.37
N ALA A 66 10.47 6.68 5.49
CA ALA A 66 9.07 6.70 5.05
C ALA A 66 8.58 5.33 4.51
N ARG A 67 9.42 4.65 3.69
CA ARG A 67 9.10 3.32 3.15
C ARG A 67 9.05 2.24 4.22
N VAL A 68 9.87 2.35 5.26
CA VAL A 68 9.90 1.39 6.36
C VAL A 68 8.66 1.58 7.23
N PHE A 69 8.34 2.82 7.61
CA PHE A 69 7.16 3.13 8.43
C PHE A 69 5.85 2.76 7.75
N ILE A 70 5.67 3.07 6.46
CA ILE A 70 4.43 2.70 5.76
C ILE A 70 4.27 1.18 5.66
N LYS A 71 5.36 0.43 5.53
CA LYS A 71 5.30 -1.04 5.50
C LYS A 71 4.90 -1.59 6.87
N MET A 72 5.45 -1.04 7.94
CA MET A 72 5.04 -1.41 9.30
C MET A 72 3.56 -1.07 9.54
N ALA A 73 3.10 0.08 9.04
CA ALA A 73 1.69 0.48 9.12
C ALA A 73 0.76 -0.53 8.43
N GLU A 74 1.12 -1.01 7.23
CA GLU A 74 0.37 -2.06 6.53
C GLU A 74 0.36 -3.39 7.28
N GLU A 75 1.48 -3.78 7.88
CA GLU A 75 1.57 -5.00 8.69
C GLU A 75 0.66 -4.92 9.93
N GLU A 76 0.59 -3.77 10.59
CA GLU A 76 -0.31 -3.54 11.71
C GLU A 76 -1.77 -3.43 11.27
N ALA A 77 -2.06 -2.80 10.12
CA ALA A 77 -3.40 -2.75 9.54
C ALA A 77 -3.93 -4.17 9.26
N ALA A 78 -3.09 -5.04 8.68
CA ALA A 78 -3.43 -6.45 8.45
C ALA A 78 -3.72 -7.21 9.75
N LYS A 79 -3.01 -6.92 10.85
CA LYS A 79 -3.29 -7.50 12.18
C LYS A 79 -4.58 -6.97 12.80
N ALA A 80 -4.93 -5.73 12.50
CA ALA A 80 -6.16 -5.09 12.99
C ALA A 80 -7.44 -5.64 12.34
N GLY A 81 -7.32 -6.51 11.33
CA GLY A 81 -8.43 -7.01 10.52
C GLY A 81 -8.62 -6.26 9.20
N GLY A 82 -7.64 -5.44 8.79
CA GLY A 82 -7.55 -4.93 7.43
C GLY A 82 -7.49 -6.07 6.42
N ALA A 83 -8.29 -5.95 5.36
CA ALA A 83 -8.53 -7.00 4.39
C ALA A 83 -7.26 -7.36 3.58
N LYS A 84 -7.05 -8.67 3.38
CA LYS A 84 -6.19 -9.17 2.30
C LYS A 84 -6.85 -9.00 0.94
#